data_AF-A0A4R7AXQ9-F1
#
_entry.id   AF-A0A4R7AXQ9-F1
#
_cell.length_a   1.000
_cell.length_b   1.000
_cell.length_c   1.000
_cell.angle_alpha   90.00
_cell.angle_beta   90.00
_cell.angle_gamma   90.00
#
_symmetry.space_group_name_H-M   'P 1'
#
loop_
_entity.id
_entity.type
_entity.pdbx_description
1 polymer ?
#
loop_
_entity_poly.entity_id
_entity_poly.type
_entity_poly.pdbx_seq_one_letter_code
_entity_poly.pdbx_strand_id
1 'polypeptide(L)' 'MKRHIDNQPLAKTSDLVMFNFGKPTRARLIGGALWLVEAYDAANDVWVWQSESSQAEDALESARQLSLGMVYKSANSPKW' A
#
# COMPACT_ATOMS: atom_id res chain seq x y z
N MET A 1 39.77 8.88 -6.81
CA MET A 1 38.58 9.45 -6.16
C MET A 1 37.43 8.47 -6.28
N LYS A 2 37.11 7.75 -5.21
CA LYS A 2 35.98 6.82 -5.16
C LYS A 2 34.71 7.64 -4.91
N ARG A 3 33.71 7.49 -5.79
CA ARG A 3 32.39 8.12 -5.62
C ARG A 3 31.77 7.51 -4.35
N HIS A 4 31.61 8.32 -3.31
CA HIS A 4 30.72 8.01 -2.22
C HIS A 4 29.32 7.95 -2.84
N ILE A 5 28.78 6.74 -2.97
CA ILE A 5 27.35 6.56 -3.17
C ILE A 5 26.77 6.89 -1.80
N ASP A 6 26.16 8.06 -1.68
CA ASP A 6 25.36 8.41 -0.51
C ASP A 6 24.29 7.34 -0.35
N ASN A 7 24.58 6.41 0.55
CA ASN A 7 23.66 5.41 1.06
C ASN A 7 22.63 6.19 1.87
N GLN A 8 21.62 6.76 1.19
CA GLN A 8 20.47 7.32 1.86
C GLN A 8 20.01 6.27 2.89
N PRO A 9 19.85 6.63 4.17
CA PRO A 9 19.27 5.70 5.12
C PRO A 9 17.92 5.28 4.55
N LEU A 10 17.78 3.97 4.27
CA LEU A 10 16.50 3.35 3.95
C LEU A 10 15.48 3.98 4.87
N ALA A 11 14.58 4.81 4.30
CA ALA A 11 13.53 5.47 5.05
C ALA A 11 12.94 4.41 5.98
N LYS A 12 12.95 4.67 7.31
CA LYS A 12 12.44 3.78 8.37
C LYS A 12 11.35 2.92 7.76
N THR A 13 11.58 1.62 7.63
CA THR A 13 10.67 0.72 6.93
C THR A 13 9.31 0.82 7.60
N SER A 14 8.46 1.66 7.02
CA SER A 14 7.04 1.79 7.26
C SER A 14 6.45 0.41 7.49
N ASP A 15 5.66 0.22 8.55
CA ASP A 15 4.93 -1.02 8.75
C ASP A 15 4.20 -1.40 7.45
N LEU A 16 4.46 -2.61 6.98
CA LEU A 16 3.95 -3.11 5.72
C LEU A 16 3.39 -4.51 5.93
N VAL A 17 2.15 -4.70 5.50
CA VAL A 17 1.48 -6.00 5.47
C VAL A 17 1.02 -6.27 4.06
N MET A 18 1.29 -7.47 3.57
CA MET A 18 0.97 -7.89 2.21
C MET A 18 0.03 -9.10 2.22
N PHE A 19 -0.98 -9.05 1.37
CA PHE A 19 -1.96 -10.09 1.12
C PHE A 19 -1.81 -10.57 -0.32
N ASN A 20 -1.82 -11.88 -0.52
CA ASN A 20 -1.62 -12.48 -1.84
C ASN A 20 -2.57 -13.67 -2.09
N PHE A 21 -3.87 -13.44 -1.91
CA PHE A 21 -4.90 -14.46 -2.13
C PHE A 21 -5.35 -14.58 -3.59
N GLY A 22 -5.25 -13.50 -4.36
CA GLY A 22 -5.55 -13.46 -5.79
C GLY A 22 -4.80 -12.34 -6.48
N LYS A 23 -5.10 -11.09 -6.09
CA LYS A 23 -4.29 -9.92 -6.48
C LYS A 23 -3.33 -9.54 -5.35
N PRO A 24 -2.01 -9.46 -5.58
CA PRO A 24 -1.09 -8.99 -4.54
C PRO A 24 -1.49 -7.57 -4.12
N THR A 25 -1.79 -7.38 -2.84
CA THR A 25 -2.25 -6.10 -2.26
C THR A 25 -1.47 -5.85 -0.97
N ARG A 26 -1.12 -4.60 -0.67
CA ARG A 26 -0.39 -4.25 0.55
C ARG A 26 -1.01 -3.05 1.26
N ALA A 27 -0.91 -3.04 2.58
CA ALA A 27 -1.13 -1.86 3.41
C ALA A 27 0.24 -1.38 3.91
N ARG A 28 0.55 -0.09 3.75
CA ARG A 28 1.85 0.52 4.08
C ARG A 28 1.67 1.80 4.90
N LEU A 29 2.30 1.88 6.06
CA LEU A 29 2.24 3.04 6.95
C LEU A 29 3.22 4.15 6.55
N ILE A 30 2.74 5.21 5.89
CA ILE A 30 3.56 6.35 5.49
C ILE A 30 3.54 7.43 6.57
N GLY A 31 4.71 7.99 6.85
CA GLY A 31 4.86 9.11 7.79
C GLY A 31 4.47 8.79 9.23
N GLY A 32 4.28 7.51 9.57
CA GLY A 32 3.86 7.07 10.91
C GLY A 32 2.41 7.39 11.28
N ALA A 33 1.59 7.84 10.32
CA ALA A 33 0.22 8.30 10.60
C ALA A 33 -0.83 7.91 9.56
N LEU A 34 -0.43 7.58 8.33
CA LEU A 34 -1.34 7.28 7.24
C LEU A 34 -1.04 5.92 6.63
N TRP A 35 -2.03 5.06 6.56
CA TRP A 35 -1.94 3.78 5.87
C TRP A 35 -2.40 3.92 4.42
N LEU A 36 -1.53 3.57 3.48
CA LEU A 36 -1.87 3.45 2.06
C LEU A 36 -2.14 2.00 1.71
N VAL A 37 -3.26 1.76 1.03
CA VAL A 37 -3.58 0.46 0.45
C VAL A 37 -3.26 0.51 -1.04
N GLU A 38 -2.37 -0.38 -1.47
CA GLU A 38 -1.87 -0.45 -2.84
C GLU A 38 -2.11 -1.85 -3.40
N ALA A 39 -2.58 -1.94 -4.65
CA ALA A 39 -2.72 -3.21 -5.36
C ALA A 39 -1.67 -3.29 -6.48
N TYR A 40 -1.03 -4.44 -6.60
CA TYR A 40 -0.01 -4.66 -7.62
C TYR A 40 -0.66 -4.86 -8.99
N ASP A 41 -0.21 -4.08 -9.97
CA ASP A 41 -0.54 -4.23 -11.37
C ASP A 41 0.60 -4.94 -12.10
N ALA A 42 0.37 -6.21 -12.42
CA ALA A 42 1.35 -7.05 -13.09
C ALA A 42 1.60 -6.65 -14.55
N ALA A 43 0.68 -5.92 -15.20
CA ALA A 43 0.87 -5.49 -16.59
C ALA A 43 1.95 -4.41 -16.71
N ASN A 44 2.05 -3.55 -15.70
CA ASN A 44 2.97 -2.41 -15.68
C ASN A 44 4.09 -2.55 -14.63
N ASP A 45 4.10 -3.63 -13.85
CA ASP A 45 5.04 -3.88 -12.74
C ASP A 45 5.07 -2.73 -11.70
N VAL A 46 3.88 -2.26 -11.31
CA VAL A 46 3.73 -1.13 -10.38
C VAL A 46 2.71 -1.40 -9.28
N TRP A 47 2.85 -0.68 -8.18
CA TRP A 47 1.86 -0.63 -7.10
C TRP A 47 0.92 0.55 -7.31
N VAL A 48 -0.37 0.28 -7.50
CA VAL A 48 -1.39 1.29 -7.74
C VAL A 48 -2.12 1.60 -6.43
N TRP A 49 -2.20 2.88 -6.07
CA TRP A 49 -2.92 3.33 -4.90
C TRP A 49 -4.44 3.14 -5.06
N GLN A 50 -5.06 2.50 -4.07
CA GLN A 50 -6.49 2.17 -4.08
C GLN A 50 -7.28 2.93 -3.02
N SER A 51 -6.72 3.07 -1.81
CA SER A 51 -7.35 3.81 -0.71
C SER A 51 -6.32 4.21 0.35
N GLU A 52 -6.73 5.10 1.25
CA GLU A 52 -5.95 5.50 2.41
C GLU A 52 -6.81 5.50 3.67
N SER A 53 -6.20 5.26 4.83
CA SER A 53 -6.87 5.35 6.12
C SER A 53 -5.89 5.81 7.21
N SER A 54 -6.40 6.57 8.18
CA SER A 54 -5.67 6.87 9.41
C SER A 54 -5.69 5.70 10.40
N GLN A 55 -6.54 4.70 10.17
CA GLN A 55 -6.69 3.53 11.03
C GLN A 55 -6.06 2.30 10.40
N ALA A 56 -5.21 1.59 11.16
CA ALA A 56 -4.51 0.41 10.70
C ALA A 56 -5.48 -0.73 10.33
N GLU A 57 -6.47 -1.00 11.17
CA GLU A 57 -7.43 -2.10 10.99
C GLU A 57 -8.24 -1.93 9.70
N ASP A 58 -8.73 -0.73 9.42
CA ASP A 58 -9.47 -0.41 8.19
C ASP A 58 -8.61 -0.61 6.94
N ALA A 59 -7.34 -0.19 6.98
CA ALA A 59 -6.42 -0.36 5.87
C ALA A 59 -6.07 -1.83 5.63
N LEU A 60 -5.84 -2.60 6.69
CA LEU A 60 -5.54 -4.03 6.61
C LEU A 60 -6.73 -4.82 6.06
N GLU A 61 -7.95 -4.55 6.55
CA GLU A 61 -9.15 -5.22 6.06
C GLU A 61 -9.46 -4.84 4.60
N SER A 62 -9.29 -3.56 4.23
CA SER A 62 -9.40 -3.12 2.84
C SER A 62 -8.39 -3.84 1.93
N ALA A 63 -7.13 -3.95 2.35
CA ALA A 63 -6.10 -4.64 1.59
C ALA A 63 -6.38 -6.14 1.44
N ARG A 64 -6.88 -6.79 2.50
CA ARG A 64 -7.29 -8.19 2.49
C ARG A 64 -8.40 -8.44 1.48
N GLN A 65 -9.45 -7.62 1.50
CA GLN A 65 -10.61 -7.75 0.62
C GLN A 65 -10.26 -7.49 -0.84
N LEU A 66 -9.46 -6.46 -1.11
CA LEU A 66 -8.93 -6.20 -2.44
C LEU A 66 -8.12 -7.38 -2.96
N SER A 67 -7.33 -8.03 -2.10
CA SER A 67 -6.58 -9.23 -2.49
C SER A 67 -7.49 -10.40 -2.86
N LEU A 68 -8.66 -10.51 -2.22
CA LEU A 68 -9.71 -11.50 -2.52
C LEU A 68 -10.59 -11.12 -3.73
N GLY A 69 -10.37 -9.95 -4.35
CA GLY A 69 -11.23 -9.46 -5.43
C GLY A 69 -12.60 -8.93 -4.95
N MET A 70 -12.74 -8.67 -3.66
CA MET A 70 -13.95 -8.09 -3.08
C MET A 70 -13.88 -6.56 -3.20
N VAL A 71 -14.87 -5.95 -3.84
CA VAL A 71 -14.97 -4.49 -3.97
C VAL A 71 -15.61 -3.93 -2.70
N TYR A 72 -14.84 -3.22 -1.87
CA TYR A 72 -15.42 -2.36 -0.85
C TYR A 72 -15.85 -1.03 -1.48
N LYS A 73 -17.13 -0.67 -1.38
CA LYS A 73 -17.58 0.70 -1.57
C LYS A 73 -17.17 1.49 -0.31
N SER A 74 -15.93 1.95 -0.25
CA SER A 74 -15.59 3.01 0.70
C SER A 74 -16.47 4.23 0.41
N ALA A 75 -17.10 4.80 1.44
CA ALA A 75 -17.91 6.02 1.32
C ALA A 75 -17.10 7.24 0.83
N ASN A 76 -15.78 7.09 0.69
CA ASN A 76 -14.84 8.13 0.30
C ASN A 76 -14.11 7.80 -1.01
N SER A 77 -14.76 7.10 -1.95
CA SER A 77 -14.24 6.97 -3.31
C SER A 77 -14.01 8.36 -3.91
N PRO A 78 -12.78 8.72 -4.34
CA PRO A 78 -12.57 9.94 -5.09
C PRO A 78 -13.41 9.86 -6.36
N LYS A 79 -14.34 10.81 -6.52
CA LYS A 79 -14.99 11.02 -7.81
C LYS A 79 -13.98 11.71 -8.70
N TRP A 80 -13.51 11.00 -9.72
CA TRP A 80 -12.90 11.60 -10.90
C TRP A 80 -14.04 11.90 -11.89
#